data_AF-A0A7M3Z211-F1
#
_entry.id   AF-A0A7M3Z211-F1
#
_cell.length_a   1.000
_cell.length_b   1.000
_cell.length_c   1.000
_cell.angle_alpha   90.00
_cell.angle_beta   90.00
_cell.angle_gamma   90.00
#
_symmetry.space_group_name_H-M   'P 1'
#
loop_
_entity.id
_entity.type
_entity.pdbx_description
1 polymer ?
#
loop_
_entity_poly.entity_id
_entity_poly.type
_entity_poly.pdbx_seq_one_letter_code
_entity_poly.pdbx_strand_id
1 'polypeptide(L)' 'MANDIGRAMARLKHRDIRTRRRAVRTLFEHDDPNVLEAFKPLLDDEDGWFVSKALDAYRQWAAHAGPGAVATLLEHRSL' A
#
# COMPACT_ATOMS: atom_id res chain seq x y z
N MET A 1 -13.26 2.36 -12.23
CA MET A 1 -14.50 1.88 -11.58
C MET A 1 -14.16 1.54 -10.14
N ALA A 2 -14.92 2.01 -9.14
CA ALA A 2 -14.63 1.76 -7.71
C ALA A 2 -14.50 0.27 -7.33
N ASN A 3 -15.08 -0.63 -8.15
CA ASN A 3 -14.97 -2.08 -7.99
C ASN A 3 -13.53 -2.62 -8.19
N ASP A 4 -12.69 -1.94 -8.97
CA ASP A 4 -11.33 -2.40 -9.26
C ASP A 4 -10.37 -2.14 -8.10
N ILE A 5 -10.54 -1.00 -7.40
CA ILE A 5 -9.75 -0.62 -6.22
C ILE A 5 -9.96 -1.62 -5.09
N GLY A 6 -11.22 -1.87 -4.69
CA GLY A 6 -11.53 -2.81 -3.60
C GLY A 6 -11.03 -4.23 -3.91
N ARG A 7 -11.14 -4.67 -5.16
CA ARG A 7 -10.60 -5.97 -5.61
C ARG A 7 -9.07 -6.00 -5.56
N ALA A 8 -8.39 -4.91 -5.91
CA ALA A 8 -6.94 -4.81 -5.82
C ALA A 8 -6.48 -4.83 -4.36
N MET A 9 -7.12 -4.07 -3.45
CA MET A 9 -6.84 -4.12 -2.01
C MET A 9 -6.94 -5.56 -1.46
N ALA A 10 -8.01 -6.28 -1.80
CA ALA A 10 -8.18 -7.67 -1.38
C ALA A 10 -7.11 -8.62 -1.93
N ARG A 11 -6.50 -8.31 -3.08
CA ARG A 11 -5.46 -9.11 -3.74
C ARG A 11 -4.05 -8.88 -3.20
N LEU A 12 -3.82 -7.87 -2.36
CA LEU A 12 -2.52 -7.66 -1.72
C LEU A 12 -2.11 -8.82 -0.81
N LYS A 13 -3.09 -9.54 -0.25
CA LYS A 13 -2.92 -10.75 0.58
C LYS A 13 -3.04 -12.08 -0.20
N HIS A 14 -3.03 -12.03 -1.54
CA HIS A 14 -3.20 -13.22 -2.35
C HIS A 14 -1.96 -14.14 -2.30
N ARG A 15 -2.14 -15.46 -2.30
CA ARG A 15 -1.01 -16.42 -2.20
C ARG A 15 -0.01 -16.34 -3.37
N ASP A 16 -0.50 -15.99 -4.57
CA ASP A 16 0.34 -15.82 -5.75
C ASP A 16 0.93 -14.42 -5.81
N ILE A 17 2.27 -14.36 -5.79
CA ILE A 17 3.06 -13.13 -5.82
C ILE A 17 2.76 -12.26 -7.05
N ARG A 18 2.50 -12.85 -8.23
CA ARG A 18 2.20 -12.07 -9.44
C ARG A 18 0.89 -11.31 -9.29
N THR A 19 -0.11 -11.95 -8.70
CA THR A 19 -1.40 -11.33 -8.37
C THR A 19 -1.23 -10.18 -7.38
N ARG A 20 -0.41 -10.36 -6.33
CA ARG A 20 -0.09 -9.29 -5.36
C ARG A 20 0.59 -8.10 -6.03
N ARG A 21 1.62 -8.34 -6.86
CA ARG A 21 2.34 -7.29 -7.60
C ARG A 21 1.44 -6.51 -8.56
N ARG A 22 0.52 -7.21 -9.24
CA ARG A 22 -0.48 -6.56 -10.10
C ARG A 22 -1.43 -5.68 -9.28
N ALA A 23 -1.84 -6.13 -8.10
CA ALA A 23 -2.67 -5.35 -7.21
C ALA A 23 -1.97 -4.06 -6.75
N VAL A 24 -0.71 -4.14 -6.34
CA VAL A 24 0.10 -2.94 -6.02
C VAL A 24 0.08 -1.96 -7.18
N ARG A 25 0.40 -2.41 -8.40
CA ARG A 25 0.40 -1.54 -9.59
C ARG A 25 -0.97 -0.88 -9.82
N THR A 26 -2.05 -1.66 -9.77
CA THR A 26 -3.41 -1.13 -9.96
C THR A 26 -3.77 -0.08 -8.90
N LEU A 27 -3.35 -0.25 -7.65
CA LEU A 27 -3.60 0.75 -6.61
C LEU A 27 -2.83 2.05 -6.86
N PHE A 28 -1.58 1.97 -7.33
CA PHE A 28 -0.82 3.15 -7.76
C PHE A 28 -1.42 3.84 -8.98
N GLU A 29 -1.91 3.07 -9.97
CA GLU A 29 -2.60 3.62 -11.16
C GLU A 29 -3.86 4.40 -10.80
N HIS A 30 -4.51 4.07 -9.67
CA HIS A 30 -5.71 4.76 -9.20
C HIS A 30 -5.45 6.05 -8.41
N ASP A 31 -4.23 6.24 -7.89
CA ASP A 31 -3.79 7.45 -7.17
C ASP A 31 -4.78 7.91 -6.06
N ASP A 32 -5.31 6.96 -5.29
CA ASP A 32 -6.31 7.23 -4.24
C ASP A 32 -5.69 7.06 -2.84
N PRO A 33 -5.53 8.14 -2.04
CA PRO A 33 -4.96 8.07 -0.70
C PRO A 33 -5.71 7.13 0.28
N ASN A 34 -6.98 6.83 0.02
CA ASN A 34 -7.79 5.97 0.89
C ASN A 34 -7.32 4.51 0.89
N VAL A 35 -6.41 4.12 -0.01
CA VAL A 35 -5.91 2.75 -0.11
C VAL A 35 -4.82 2.43 0.91
N LEU A 36 -4.28 3.43 1.62
CA LEU A 36 -3.12 3.26 2.51
C LEU A 36 -3.34 2.22 3.61
N GLU A 37 -4.56 2.09 4.14
CA GLU A 37 -4.87 1.04 5.12
C GLU A 37 -4.60 -0.37 4.58
N ALA A 38 -4.76 -0.61 3.28
CA ALA A 38 -4.42 -1.90 2.67
C ALA A 38 -2.91 -2.12 2.49
N PHE A 39 -2.11 -1.05 2.46
CA PHE A 39 -0.66 -1.12 2.41
C PHE A 39 -0.02 -1.31 3.80
N LYS A 40 -0.72 -0.97 4.88
CA LYS A 40 -0.20 -1.07 6.25
C LYS A 40 0.47 -2.42 6.58
N PRO A 41 -0.14 -3.59 6.29
CA PRO A 41 0.50 -4.88 6.58
C PRO A 41 1.74 -5.16 5.71
N LEU A 42 1.88 -4.49 4.56
CA LEU A 42 3.01 -4.69 3.65
C LEU A 42 4.29 -4.00 4.13
N LEU A 43 4.19 -3.07 5.10
CA LEU A 43 5.36 -2.45 5.73
C LEU A 43 6.24 -3.47 6.48
N ASP A 44 5.65 -4.59 6.89
CA ASP A 44 6.31 -5.67 7.63
C ASP A 44 6.35 -6.98 6.81
N ASP A 45 6.23 -6.89 5.48
CA ASP A 45 6.28 -8.08 4.60
C ASP A 45 7.67 -8.74 4.58
N GLU A 46 7.71 -10.06 4.43
CA GLU A 46 8.97 -10.81 4.30
C GLU A 46 9.70 -10.49 2.99
N ASP A 47 8.98 -10.15 1.91
CA ASP A 47 9.58 -9.71 0.65
C ASP A 47 9.74 -8.19 0.66
N GLY A 48 11.01 -7.75 0.75
CA GLY A 48 11.40 -6.34 0.80
C GLY A 48 10.92 -5.49 -0.38
N TRP A 49 10.53 -6.11 -1.51
CA TRP A 49 9.88 -5.38 -2.60
C TRP A 49 8.51 -4.81 -2.15
N PHE A 50 7.72 -5.56 -1.37
CA PHE A 50 6.44 -5.07 -0.86
C PHE A 50 6.63 -4.02 0.22
N VAL A 51 7.62 -4.18 1.10
CA VAL A 51 8.00 -3.15 2.09
C VAL A 51 8.34 -1.84 1.41
N SER A 52 9.21 -1.88 0.39
CA SER A 52 9.57 -0.69 -0.39
C SER A 52 8.34 -0.03 -1.04
N LYS A 53 7.41 -0.83 -1.60
CA LYS A 53 6.21 -0.29 -2.23
C LYS A 53 5.20 0.28 -1.24
N ALA A 54 5.10 -0.30 -0.05
CA ALA A 54 4.32 0.26 1.03
C ALA A 54 4.87 1.62 1.45
N LEU A 55 6.18 1.73 1.69
CA LEU A 55 6.83 3.01 2.01
C LEU A 55 6.63 4.04 0.90
N ASP A 56 6.73 3.66 -0.37
CA ASP A 56 6.46 4.55 -1.50
C ASP A 56 5.01 5.07 -1.48
N ALA A 57 4.03 4.19 -1.22
CA ALA A 57 2.62 4.58 -1.10
C ALA A 57 2.40 5.57 0.04
N TYR A 58 2.94 5.29 1.23
CA TYR A 58 2.85 6.20 2.37
C TYR A 58 3.54 7.54 2.09
N ARG A 59 4.72 7.55 1.46
CA ARG A 59 5.39 8.81 1.07
C ARG A 59 4.56 9.64 0.09
N GLN A 60 3.87 8.99 -0.85
CA GLN A 60 3.05 9.68 -1.86
C GLN A 60 1.74 10.21 -1.27
N TRP A 61 1.07 9.43 -0.42
CA TRP A 61 -0.32 9.71 -0.06
C TRP A 61 -0.55 10.09 1.41
N ALA A 62 0.39 9.88 2.33
CA ALA A 62 0.14 10.10 3.77
C ALA A 62 -0.28 11.54 4.10
N ALA A 63 0.32 12.54 3.44
CA ALA A 63 -0.06 13.94 3.62
C ALA A 63 -1.52 14.23 3.27
N HIS A 64 -2.11 13.46 2.34
CA HIS A 64 -3.49 13.59 1.92
C HIS A 64 -4.45 12.73 2.76
N ALA A 65 -4.00 11.57 3.22
CA ALA A 65 -4.80 10.65 4.03
C ALA A 65 -4.95 11.11 5.50
N GLY A 66 -4.06 11.97 5.98
CA GLY A 66 -4.16 12.61 7.28
C GLY A 66 -3.07 12.19 8.27
N PRO A 67 -3.08 12.76 9.49
CA PRO A 67 -1.95 12.67 10.42
C PRO A 67 -1.63 11.24 10.87
N GLY A 68 -2.62 10.35 10.97
CA GLY A 68 -2.38 8.94 11.32
C GLY A 68 -1.53 8.18 10.30
N ALA A 69 -1.70 8.48 9.01
CA ALA A 69 -0.87 7.91 7.95
C ALA A 69 0.56 8.47 8.00
N VAL A 70 0.72 9.76 8.31
CA VAL A 70 2.03 10.39 8.50
C VAL A 70 2.76 9.79 9.71
N ALA A 71 2.07 9.60 10.83
CA ALA A 71 2.62 8.96 12.01
C ALA A 71 3.10 7.53 11.71
N THR A 72 2.28 6.74 10.99
CA THR A 72 2.66 5.39 10.56
C THR A 72 3.95 5.38 9.75
N LEU A 73 4.12 6.34 8.84
CA LEU A 73 5.35 6.49 8.07
C LEU A 73 6.55 6.81 8.99
N LEU A 74 6.41 7.80 9.88
CA LEU A 74 7.47 8.29 10.77
C LEU A 74 7.92 7.26 11.82
N GLU A 75 7.01 6.42 12.30
CA GLU A 75 7.30 5.41 13.33
C GLU A 75 7.93 4.14 12.75
N HIS A 76 7.82 3.90 11.44
CA HIS A 76 8.37 2.68 10.86
C HIS A 76 9.89 2.74 10.81
N ARG A 77 10.54 1.65 11.24
CA ARG A 77 11.99 1.51 11.41
C ARG A 77 12.81 1.74 10.12
N SER A 78 12.15 1.74 8.97
CA SER A 78 12.75 1.77 7.64
C SER A 78 12.94 3.17 7.05
N LEU A 79 12.73 4.22 7.85
CA LEU A 79 13.07 5.60 7.52
C LEU A 79 14.50 5.97 7.91
#